data_AF-A0A7W9Q8H6-F1
#
_entry.id   AF-A0A7W9Q8H6-F1
#
_cell.length_a   1.000
_cell.length_b   1.000
_cell.length_c   1.000
_cell.angle_alpha   90.00
_cell.angle_beta   90.00
_cell.angle_gamma   90.00
#
_symmetry.space_group_name_H-M   'P 1'
#
loop_
_entity.id
_entity.type
_entity.pdbx_description
1 polymer ?
#
loop_
_entity_poly.entity_id
_entity_poly.type
_entity_poly.pdbx_seq_one_letter_code
_entity_poly.pdbx_strand_id
1 'polypeptide(L)'
;MSKPHPAPHPRSSPARRLKPAPLLFEPSEAAADPEHFFDLESVEDPRELLARSTELTLAFRAAAERATEYQAMAAAQLADPKRFDRLSMAMIAERADWTEDYARKMVEFGRELMRDGAVSEP
;
A
#
# COMPACT_ATOMS: atom_id res chain seq x y z
N MET A 1 40.36 -49.87 -23.49
CA MET A 1 39.75 -48.94 -22.52
C MET A 1 40.31 -47.55 -22.77
N SER A 2 39.58 -46.68 -23.47
CA SER A 2 39.94 -45.26 -23.64
C SER A 2 38.89 -44.42 -22.94
N LYS A 3 39.33 -43.61 -21.96
CA LYS A 3 38.47 -42.67 -21.22
C LYS A 3 38.09 -41.47 -22.11
N PRO A 4 36.89 -40.87 -21.94
CA PRO A 4 36.46 -39.73 -22.73
C PRO A 4 37.17 -38.43 -22.31
N HIS A 5 37.36 -37.54 -23.29
CA HIS A 5 37.90 -36.19 -23.12
C HIS A 5 36.80 -35.26 -22.57
N PRO A 6 37.05 -34.44 -21.53
CA PRO A 6 36.06 -33.46 -21.06
C PRO A 6 36.09 -32.19 -21.91
N ALA A 7 34.91 -31.64 -22.21
CA ALA A 7 34.76 -30.38 -22.93
C ALA A 7 35.20 -29.17 -22.07
N PRO A 8 35.82 -28.12 -22.66
CA PRO A 8 36.23 -26.95 -21.92
C PRO A 8 35.02 -26.11 -21.48
N HIS A 9 34.94 -25.78 -20.20
CA HIS A 9 33.93 -24.86 -19.66
C HIS A 9 34.22 -23.41 -20.11
N PRO A 10 33.21 -22.66 -20.59
CA PRO A 10 33.38 -21.23 -20.80
C PRO A 10 33.54 -20.54 -19.44
N ARG A 11 34.65 -19.84 -19.27
CA ARG A 11 34.97 -19.03 -18.09
C ARG A 11 33.91 -17.93 -17.97
N SER A 12 33.11 -17.99 -16.90
CA SER A 12 32.26 -16.88 -16.45
C SER A 12 33.14 -15.65 -16.22
N SER A 13 32.97 -14.64 -17.08
CA SER A 13 33.52 -13.30 -16.83
C SER A 13 32.61 -12.60 -15.82
N PRO A 14 33.14 -11.94 -14.78
CA PRO A 14 32.31 -11.26 -13.79
C PRO A 14 31.50 -10.17 -14.49
N ALA A 15 30.18 -10.16 -14.28
CA ALA A 15 29.29 -9.14 -14.82
C ALA A 15 29.80 -7.75 -14.41
N ARG A 16 30.30 -6.99 -15.39
CA ARG A 16 30.73 -5.60 -15.21
C ARG A 16 29.51 -4.82 -14.72
N ARG A 17 29.54 -4.34 -13.48
CA ARG A 17 28.47 -3.48 -12.94
C ARG A 17 28.40 -2.22 -13.79
N LEU A 18 27.39 -2.14 -14.65
CA LEU A 18 27.09 -0.93 -15.42
C LEU A 18 26.61 0.13 -14.43
N LYS A 19 27.34 1.24 -14.35
CA LYS A 19 26.87 2.39 -13.57
C LYS A 19 25.74 3.06 -14.36
N PRO A 20 24.62 3.44 -13.72
CA PRO A 20 23.56 4.16 -14.39
C PRO A 20 24.12 5.46 -15.00
N ALA A 21 23.72 5.75 -16.23
CA ALA A 21 24.12 6.97 -16.90
C ALA A 21 23.56 8.19 -16.14
N PRO A 22 24.33 9.29 -16.03
CA PRO A 22 23.84 10.51 -15.40
C PRO A 22 22.67 11.08 -16.21
N LEU A 23 21.63 11.55 -15.51
CA LEU A 23 20.48 12.19 -16.13
C LEU A 23 20.94 13.48 -16.82
N LEU A 24 20.51 13.66 -18.07
CA LEU A 24 20.84 14.85 -18.87
C LEU A 24 20.00 16.07 -18.48
N PHE A 25 18.96 15.88 -17.67
CA PHE A 25 18.04 16.91 -17.23
C PHE A 25 17.69 16.68 -15.77
N GLU A 26 17.56 17.76 -15.02
CA GLU A 26 16.93 17.70 -13.70
C GLU A 26 15.43 17.47 -13.89
N PRO A 27 14.80 16.59 -13.09
CA PRO A 27 13.34 16.53 -13.06
C PRO A 27 12.83 17.94 -12.74
N SER A 28 11.82 18.42 -13.46
CA SER A 28 11.16 19.67 -13.08
C SER A 28 10.75 19.53 -11.62
N GLU A 29 11.30 20.35 -10.74
CA GLU A 29 10.66 20.63 -9.46
C GLU A 29 9.24 20.97 -9.82
N ALA A 30 8.30 20.08 -9.50
CA ALA A 30 6.91 20.47 -9.43
C ALA A 30 6.95 21.65 -8.47
N ALA A 31 6.78 22.86 -8.99
CA ALA A 31 6.46 23.98 -8.14
C ALA A 31 5.26 23.47 -7.36
N ALA A 32 5.48 23.16 -6.09
CA ALA A 32 4.39 23.12 -5.14
C ALA A 32 3.94 24.58 -5.10
N ASP A 33 3.15 24.97 -6.09
CA ASP A 33 2.05 25.85 -5.79
C ASP A 33 1.44 25.23 -4.52
N PRO A 34 1.19 25.99 -3.45
CA PRO A 34 0.35 25.50 -2.37
C PRO A 34 -1.05 25.23 -2.95
N GLU A 35 -1.17 24.21 -3.80
CA GLU A 35 -2.38 23.79 -4.47
C GLU A 35 -3.26 23.26 -3.35
N HIS A 36 -4.26 24.07 -3.00
CA HIS A 36 -5.33 23.63 -2.15
C HIS A 36 -6.08 22.57 -2.95
N PHE A 37 -5.84 21.28 -2.66
CA PHE A 37 -6.37 20.13 -3.43
C PHE A 37 -7.90 20.16 -3.64
N PHE A 38 -8.63 20.96 -2.85
CA PHE A 38 -10.08 21.15 -2.96
C PHE A 38 -10.51 22.60 -3.26
N ASP A 39 -9.59 23.56 -3.27
CA ASP A 39 -9.79 25.00 -3.53
C ASP A 39 -10.98 25.65 -2.80
N LEU A 40 -11.30 25.19 -1.59
CA LEU A 40 -12.47 25.68 -0.86
C LEU A 40 -12.29 27.13 -0.38
N GLU A 41 -11.06 27.52 -0.07
CA GLU A 41 -10.71 28.88 0.39
C GLU A 41 -10.93 29.94 -0.69
N SER A 42 -11.01 29.53 -1.96
CA SER A 42 -11.26 30.42 -3.10
C SER A 42 -12.75 30.58 -3.42
N VAL A 43 -13.65 29.85 -2.73
CA VAL A 43 -15.10 29.90 -2.99
C VAL A 43 -15.75 31.00 -2.16
N GLU A 44 -16.16 32.09 -2.82
CA GLU A 44 -16.78 33.24 -2.15
C GLU A 44 -18.29 33.08 -1.89
N ASP A 45 -19.04 32.38 -2.76
CA ASP A 45 -20.47 32.17 -2.57
C ASP A 45 -20.72 31.14 -1.46
N PRO A 46 -21.37 31.52 -0.32
CA PRO A 46 -21.63 30.60 0.77
C PRO A 46 -22.48 29.39 0.38
N ARG A 47 -23.35 29.51 -0.65
CA ARG A 47 -24.18 28.39 -1.12
C ARG A 47 -23.34 27.36 -1.86
N GLU A 48 -22.43 27.83 -2.71
CA GLU A 48 -21.50 26.98 -3.43
C GLU A 48 -20.51 26.31 -2.47
N LEU A 49 -19.97 27.06 -1.52
CA LEU A 49 -19.08 26.54 -0.49
C LEU A 49 -19.76 25.42 0.31
N LEU A 50 -21.03 25.61 0.71
CA LEU A 50 -21.80 24.60 1.44
C LEU A 50 -22.03 23.34 0.59
N ALA A 51 -22.38 23.49 -0.69
CA ALA A 51 -22.59 22.36 -1.59
C ALA A 51 -21.30 21.54 -1.76
N ARG A 52 -20.20 22.19 -2.14
CA ARG A 52 -18.90 21.54 -2.37
C ARG A 52 -18.35 20.87 -1.12
N SER A 53 -18.40 21.55 0.03
CA SER A 53 -17.93 20.98 1.30
C SER A 53 -18.77 19.78 1.76
N THR A 54 -20.07 19.76 1.44
CA THR A 54 -20.94 18.62 1.72
C THR A 54 -20.58 17.41 0.87
N GLU A 55 -20.38 17.59 -0.43
CA GLU A 55 -19.92 16.52 -1.33
C GLU A 55 -18.58 15.94 -0.86
N LEU A 56 -17.65 16.82 -0.48
CA LEU A 56 -16.34 16.41 0.01
C LEU A 56 -16.43 15.60 1.31
N THR A 57 -17.31 16.01 2.23
CA THR A 57 -17.56 15.26 3.47
C THR A 57 -18.06 13.84 3.20
N LEU A 58 -18.99 13.68 2.24
CA LEU A 58 -19.50 12.37 1.86
C LEU A 58 -18.42 11.52 1.21
N ALA A 59 -17.60 12.11 0.32
CA ALA A 59 -16.49 11.43 -0.32
C ALA A 59 -15.46 10.93 0.70
N PHE A 60 -15.07 11.77 1.67
CA PHE A 60 -14.13 11.37 2.72
C PHE A 60 -14.68 10.31 3.66
N ARG A 61 -15.99 10.34 3.95
CA ARG A 61 -16.61 9.26 4.73
C ARG A 61 -16.50 7.92 4.01
N ALA A 62 -16.87 7.88 2.73
CA ALA A 62 -16.73 6.67 1.92
C ALA A 62 -15.26 6.22 1.81
N ALA A 63 -14.34 7.16 1.66
CA ALA A 63 -12.90 6.86 1.64
C ALA A 63 -12.40 6.30 2.98
N ALA A 64 -12.85 6.85 4.11
CA ALA A 64 -12.49 6.37 5.44
C ALA A 64 -13.04 4.96 5.71
N GLU A 65 -14.27 4.67 5.30
CA GLU A 65 -14.85 3.33 5.34
C GLU A 65 -14.01 2.34 4.54
N ARG A 66 -13.69 2.67 3.28
CA ARG A 66 -12.83 1.84 2.41
C ARG A 66 -11.44 1.64 2.99
N ALA A 67 -10.82 2.69 3.55
CA ALA A 67 -9.52 2.62 4.18
C ALA A 67 -9.54 1.67 5.39
N THR A 68 -10.62 1.69 6.18
CA THR A 68 -10.82 0.79 7.32
C THR A 68 -10.88 -0.67 6.88
N GLU A 69 -11.58 -0.99 5.78
CA GLU A 69 -11.60 -2.34 5.19
C GLU A 69 -10.17 -2.79 4.81
N TYR A 70 -9.41 -1.95 4.13
CA TYR A 70 -8.02 -2.27 3.76
C TYR A 70 -7.11 -2.44 4.98
N GLN A 71 -7.28 -1.62 6.02
CA GLN A 71 -6.56 -1.80 7.29
C GLN A 71 -6.89 -3.14 7.93
N ALA A 72 -8.16 -3.56 7.93
CA ALA A 72 -8.58 -4.86 8.43
C ALA A 72 -7.96 -6.02 7.65
N MET A 73 -8.00 -5.95 6.31
CA MET A 73 -7.38 -6.95 5.43
C MET A 73 -5.86 -7.03 5.66
N ALA A 74 -5.18 -5.90 5.78
CA ALA A 74 -3.75 -5.85 6.05
C ALA A 74 -3.41 -6.45 7.42
N ALA A 75 -4.17 -6.09 8.47
CA ALA A 75 -4.01 -6.67 9.80
C ALA A 75 -4.21 -8.18 9.77
N ALA A 76 -5.24 -8.67 9.08
CA ALA A 76 -5.52 -10.09 8.92
C ALA A 76 -4.38 -10.85 8.23
N GLN A 77 -3.82 -10.27 7.17
CA GLN A 77 -2.66 -10.83 6.49
C GLN A 77 -1.42 -10.84 7.39
N LEU A 78 -1.13 -9.76 8.12
CA LEU A 78 0.00 -9.69 9.05
C LEU A 78 -0.12 -10.68 10.21
N ALA A 79 -1.34 -11.05 10.59
CA ALA A 79 -1.63 -12.03 11.62
C ALA A 79 -1.70 -13.49 11.12
N ASP A 80 -1.56 -13.73 9.82
CA ASP A 80 -1.72 -15.07 9.24
C ASP A 80 -0.64 -16.03 9.79
N PRO A 81 -1.03 -17.15 10.44
CA PRO A 81 -0.06 -18.13 10.96
C PRO A 81 0.80 -18.80 9.88
N LYS A 82 0.41 -18.74 8.61
CA LYS A 82 1.20 -19.26 7.49
C LYS A 82 2.39 -18.38 7.12
N ARG A 83 2.42 -17.12 7.60
CA ARG A 83 3.54 -16.21 7.36
C ARG A 83 4.69 -16.47 8.31
N PHE A 84 5.90 -16.37 7.78
CA PHE A 84 7.13 -16.46 8.58
C PHE A 84 7.34 -15.21 9.45
N ASP A 85 6.88 -14.03 8.99
CA ASP A 85 7.00 -12.72 9.62
C ASP A 85 5.71 -12.28 10.34
N ARG A 86 4.88 -13.24 10.76
CA ARG A 86 3.60 -12.94 11.41
C ARG A 86 3.80 -12.04 12.63
N LEU A 87 2.88 -11.11 12.81
CA LEU A 87 2.84 -10.21 13.96
C LEU A 87 1.87 -10.72 15.03
N SER A 88 2.16 -10.44 16.30
CA SER A 88 1.19 -10.62 17.39
C SER A 88 0.11 -9.54 17.33
N MET A 89 -1.01 -9.76 18.01
CA MET A 89 -2.08 -8.76 18.11
C MET A 89 -1.55 -7.46 18.74
N ALA A 90 -0.76 -7.55 19.82
CA ALA A 90 -0.12 -6.40 20.45
C ALA A 90 0.78 -5.61 19.47
N MET A 91 1.56 -6.30 18.64
CA MET A 91 2.44 -5.67 17.64
C MET A 91 1.69 -5.01 16.48
N ILE A 92 0.53 -5.56 16.10
CA ILE A 92 -0.36 -4.93 15.12
C ILE A 92 -1.01 -3.70 15.74
N ALA A 93 -1.47 -3.83 16.98
CA ALA A 93 -2.13 -2.76 17.72
C ALA A 93 -1.21 -1.56 17.90
N GLU A 94 0.04 -1.77 18.31
CA GLU A 94 1.06 -0.72 18.42
C GLU A 94 1.29 0.03 17.10
N ARG A 95 1.37 -0.69 15.97
CA ARG A 95 1.60 -0.06 14.64
C ARG A 95 0.42 0.75 14.14
N ALA A 96 -0.78 0.35 14.50
CA ALA A 96 -2.02 0.95 14.02
C ALA A 96 -2.64 1.93 15.02
N ASP A 97 -1.96 2.19 16.15
CA ASP A 97 -2.47 2.97 17.27
C ASP A 97 -3.84 2.45 17.78
N TRP A 98 -3.92 1.14 17.95
CA TRP A 98 -5.11 0.44 18.43
C TRP A 98 -4.87 -0.19 19.79
N THR A 99 -5.97 -0.55 20.45
CA THR A 99 -5.90 -1.52 21.55
C THR A 99 -5.75 -2.93 20.99
N GLU A 100 -5.17 -3.84 21.77
CA GLU A 100 -5.00 -5.23 21.35
C GLU A 100 -6.35 -5.92 21.07
N ASP A 101 -7.38 -5.59 21.85
CA ASP A 101 -8.75 -6.09 21.67
C ASP A 101 -9.36 -5.61 20.35
N TYR A 102 -9.10 -4.37 19.97
CA TYR A 102 -9.56 -3.82 18.69
C TYR A 102 -8.79 -4.45 17.52
N ALA A 103 -7.47 -4.67 17.65
CA ALA A 103 -6.69 -5.37 16.65
C ALA A 103 -7.22 -6.79 16.38
N ARG A 104 -7.66 -7.53 17.41
CA ARG A 104 -8.32 -8.84 17.22
C ARG A 104 -9.59 -8.73 16.37
N LYS A 105 -10.47 -7.79 16.70
CA LYS A 105 -11.71 -7.54 15.93
C LYS A 105 -11.41 -7.18 14.48
N MET A 106 -10.40 -6.34 14.24
CA MET A 106 -10.01 -5.93 12.88
C MET A 106 -9.43 -7.10 12.08
N VAL A 107 -8.66 -7.98 12.71
CA VAL A 107 -8.15 -9.21 12.07
C VAL A 107 -9.28 -10.17 11.72
N GLU A 108 -10.26 -10.33 12.60
CA GLU A 108 -11.45 -11.16 12.33
C GLU A 108 -12.26 -10.60 11.16
N PHE A 109 -12.58 -9.30 11.20
CA PHE A 109 -13.28 -8.60 10.13
C PHE A 109 -12.53 -8.70 8.79
N GLY A 110 -11.21 -8.50 8.79
CA GLY A 110 -10.40 -8.64 7.58
C GLY A 110 -10.42 -10.06 6.99
N ARG A 111 -10.47 -11.10 7.84
CA ARG A 111 -10.61 -12.49 7.39
C ARG A 111 -11.98 -12.77 6.79
N GLU A 112 -13.03 -12.14 7.30
CA GLU A 112 -14.38 -12.19 6.72
C GLU A 112 -14.41 -11.53 5.35
N LEU A 113 -13.92 -10.29 5.24
CA LEU A 113 -13.83 -9.56 3.97
C LEU A 113 -13.08 -10.33 2.88
N MET A 114 -11.94 -10.96 3.23
CA MET A 114 -11.16 -11.75 2.27
C MET A 114 -11.89 -13.03 1.82
N ARG A 115 -12.73 -13.62 2.68
CA ARG A 115 -13.56 -14.77 2.30
C ARG A 115 -14.69 -14.35 1.37
N ASP A 116 -15.36 -13.24 1.67
CA ASP A 116 -16.49 -12.76 0.87
C ASP A 116 -16.04 -12.20 -0.50
N GLY A 117 -14.86 -11.56 -0.54
CA GLY A 117 -14.22 -11.11 -1.76
C GLY A 117 -13.80 -12.27 -2.68
N ALA A 118 -13.30 -13.38 -2.11
CA ALA A 118 -12.94 -14.58 -2.87
C ALA A 118 -14.16 -15.31 -3.47
N VAL A 119 -15.37 -15.08 -2.95
CA VAL A 119 -16.64 -15.60 -3.49
C VAL A 119 -17.20 -14.69 -4.59
N SER A 120 -16.68 -13.46 -4.72
CA SER A 120 -17.19 -12.43 -5.64
C SER A 120 -16.41 -12.32 -6.97
N GLU A 121 -15.35 -13.11 -7.18
CA GLU A 121 -14.69 -13.26 -8.48
C GLU A 121 -15.24 -14.51 -9.22
N PRO A 122 -15.96 -14.35 -10.36
CA PRO A 122 -16.45 -15.45 -11.19
C PRO A 122 -15.39 -16.07 -12.12
#